data_AF-A0A7K4CP10-F1
#
_entry.id   AF-A0A7K4CP10-F1
#
_cell.length_a   1.000
_cell.length_b   1.000
_cell.length_c   1.000
_cell.angle_alpha   90.00
_cell.angle_beta   90.00
_cell.angle_gamma   90.00
#
_symmetry.space_group_name_H-M   'P 1'
#
loop_
_entity.id
_entity.type
_entity.pdbx_description
1 polymer ?
#
loop_
_entity_poly.entity_id
_entity_poly.type
_entity_poly.pdbx_seq_one_letter_code
_entity_poly.pdbx_strand_id
1 'polypeptide(L)'
;YHNRPTREVKAAEHICQALGIKAIDVPVPYIMEVLELKLAGYPVPSLFGSSDYYVPYRNLVFNTIATYFADIYGARYIISGHISSDPLPDANQAFFDSLEQLVSRLKVGEKAIAPKFLLPLKGKTKADAVKLGKSLGVPFEWTWSCAFDAAAPCGHCKPCRERAEGFKAAGIVDPVIAFRLPAP
;
A
#
# COMPACT_ATOMS: atom_id res chain seq x y z
N TYR A 1 -9.56 -2.32 -3.89
CA TYR A 1 -10.75 -2.04 -3.04
C TYR A 1 -11.49 -0.84 -3.61
N HIS A 2 -12.63 -0.46 -3.05
CA HIS A 2 -13.54 0.51 -3.66
C HIS A 2 -12.85 1.86 -3.97
N ASN A 3 -13.25 2.51 -5.08
CA ASN A 3 -12.83 3.86 -5.49
C ASN A 3 -11.33 4.17 -5.52
N ARG A 4 -10.48 3.19 -5.88
CA ARG A 4 -9.04 3.45 -6.09
C ARG A 4 -8.76 4.05 -7.46
N PRO A 5 -7.86 5.06 -7.56
CA PRO A 5 -7.44 5.59 -8.84
C PRO A 5 -6.92 4.48 -9.75
N THR A 6 -7.51 4.36 -10.94
CA THR A 6 -7.07 3.47 -12.01
C THR A 6 -5.59 3.67 -12.33
N ARG A 7 -5.08 4.90 -12.19
CA ARG A 7 -3.66 5.20 -12.37
C ARG A 7 -2.74 4.56 -11.35
N GLU A 8 -3.21 4.34 -10.12
CA GLU A 8 -2.45 3.61 -9.10
C GLU A 8 -2.29 2.14 -9.49
N VAL A 9 -3.36 1.53 -10.00
CA VAL A 9 -3.34 0.14 -10.49
C VAL A 9 -2.41 0.01 -11.68
N LYS A 10 -2.56 0.88 -12.70
CA LYS A 10 -1.70 0.88 -13.89
C LYS A 10 -0.22 1.12 -13.56
N ALA A 11 0.05 1.99 -12.59
CA ALA A 11 1.42 2.20 -12.10
C ALA A 11 2.02 0.92 -11.53
N ALA A 12 1.28 0.22 -10.67
CA ALA A 12 1.72 -1.04 -10.08
C ALA A 12 1.92 -2.13 -11.16
N GLU A 13 0.96 -2.30 -12.06
CA GLU A 13 1.05 -3.23 -13.19
C GLU A 13 2.28 -2.98 -14.05
N HIS A 14 2.52 -1.71 -14.43
CA HIS A 14 3.66 -1.34 -15.25
C HIS A 14 4.99 -1.63 -14.56
N ILE A 15 5.11 -1.30 -13.27
CA ILE A 15 6.32 -1.58 -12.48
C ILE A 15 6.54 -3.10 -12.38
N CYS A 16 5.50 -3.88 -12.13
CA CYS A 16 5.59 -5.34 -12.12
C CYS A 16 6.04 -5.90 -13.48
N GLN A 17 5.46 -5.43 -14.58
CA GLN A 17 5.83 -5.83 -15.94
C GLN A 17 7.30 -5.49 -16.25
N ALA A 18 7.73 -4.27 -15.94
CA ALA A 18 9.10 -3.82 -16.17
C ALA A 18 10.14 -4.65 -15.38
N LEU A 19 9.75 -5.16 -14.21
CA LEU A 19 10.60 -6.01 -13.37
C LEU A 19 10.44 -7.51 -13.64
N GLY A 20 9.57 -7.92 -14.57
CA GLY A 20 9.27 -9.33 -14.84
C GLY A 20 8.59 -10.05 -13.66
N ILE A 21 7.93 -9.31 -12.77
CA ILE A 21 7.22 -9.83 -11.60
C ILE A 21 5.77 -10.10 -11.98
N LYS A 22 5.30 -11.32 -11.69
CA LYS A 22 3.88 -11.67 -11.87
C LYS A 22 3.02 -10.93 -10.86
N ALA A 23 2.21 -10.00 -11.33
CA ALA A 23 1.15 -9.38 -10.53
C ALA A 23 -0.02 -10.37 -10.33
N ILE A 24 -0.62 -10.33 -9.14
CA ILE A 24 -1.84 -11.08 -8.81
C ILE A 24 -2.86 -10.06 -8.30
N ASP A 25 -3.90 -9.82 -9.11
CA ASP A 25 -4.97 -8.90 -8.74
C ASP A 25 -6.03 -9.63 -7.91
N VAL A 26 -6.28 -9.09 -6.71
CA VAL A 26 -7.24 -9.66 -5.76
C VAL A 26 -8.36 -8.64 -5.56
N PRO A 27 -9.54 -8.83 -6.17
CA PRO A 27 -10.67 -7.93 -5.97
C PRO A 27 -11.20 -8.06 -4.54
N VAL A 28 -11.29 -6.93 -3.85
CA VAL A 28 -11.84 -6.80 -2.49
C VAL A 28 -12.94 -5.73 -2.48
N PRO A 29 -14.08 -5.98 -3.16
CA PRO A 29 -15.11 -4.95 -3.39
C PRO A 29 -15.85 -4.55 -2.12
N TYR A 30 -15.85 -5.39 -1.09
CA TYR A 30 -16.50 -5.16 0.20
C TYR A 30 -15.67 -4.25 1.15
N ILE A 31 -14.42 -3.98 0.81
CA ILE A 31 -13.57 -3.08 1.58
C ILE A 31 -13.83 -1.64 1.12
N MET A 32 -14.42 -0.87 2.02
CA MET A 32 -14.96 0.47 1.78
C MET A 32 -14.52 1.44 2.88
N GLU A 33 -14.47 2.72 2.54
CA GLU A 33 -14.29 3.80 3.50
C GLU A 33 -15.53 3.97 4.39
N VAL A 34 -15.37 4.60 5.56
CA VAL A 34 -16.46 4.86 6.51
C VAL A 34 -17.61 5.62 5.85
N LEU A 35 -17.32 6.61 5.01
CA LEU A 35 -18.36 7.35 4.29
C LEU A 35 -19.15 6.44 3.35
N GLU A 36 -18.46 5.58 2.62
CA GLU A 36 -19.06 4.65 1.66
C GLU A 36 -19.93 3.61 2.36
N LEU A 37 -19.48 3.11 3.52
CA LEU A 37 -20.27 2.25 4.38
C LEU A 37 -21.56 2.93 4.84
N LYS A 38 -21.50 4.21 5.27
CA LYS A 38 -22.70 4.97 5.64
C LYS A 38 -23.66 5.13 4.46
N LEU A 39 -23.14 5.49 3.28
CA LEU A 39 -23.93 5.66 2.05
C LEU A 39 -24.56 4.34 1.58
N ALA A 40 -23.90 3.21 1.81
CA ALA A 40 -24.42 1.87 1.54
C ALA A 40 -25.40 1.36 2.63
N GLY A 41 -25.71 2.18 3.65
CA GLY A 41 -26.70 1.85 4.69
C GLY A 41 -26.14 1.04 5.87
N TYR A 42 -24.82 0.90 6.00
CA TYR A 42 -24.23 0.26 7.18
C TYR A 42 -24.31 1.21 8.40
N PRO A 43 -24.64 0.68 9.60
CA PRO A 43 -24.85 1.53 10.79
C PRO A 43 -23.55 2.09 11.39
N VAL A 44 -22.40 1.45 11.12
CA VAL A 44 -21.04 1.87 11.55
C VAL A 44 -20.89 2.41 13.00
N PRO A 45 -21.54 1.83 14.03
CA PRO A 45 -21.59 2.43 15.36
C PRO A 45 -20.22 2.53 16.05
N SER A 46 -19.36 1.52 15.88
CA SER A 46 -18.00 1.48 16.44
C SER A 46 -17.04 2.47 15.78
N LEU A 47 -17.47 3.16 14.72
CA LEU A 47 -16.66 4.08 13.92
C LEU A 47 -17.13 5.54 14.09
N PHE A 48 -18.01 5.80 15.06
CA PHE A 48 -18.42 7.14 15.41
C PHE A 48 -17.21 8.01 15.78
N GLY A 49 -17.12 9.20 15.18
CA GLY A 49 -15.99 10.13 15.38
C GLY A 49 -14.71 9.78 14.60
N SER A 50 -14.69 8.68 13.84
CA SER A 50 -13.57 8.37 12.94
C SER A 50 -13.60 9.23 11.67
N SER A 51 -12.46 9.27 10.97
CA SER A 51 -12.37 9.91 9.65
C SER A 51 -13.28 9.21 8.65
N ASP A 52 -13.99 9.99 7.83
CA ASP A 52 -14.79 9.45 6.72
C ASP A 52 -13.97 8.64 5.71
N TYR A 53 -12.67 8.93 5.59
CA TYR A 53 -11.69 8.22 4.75
C TYR A 53 -11.02 7.02 5.44
N TYR A 54 -11.39 6.71 6.68
CA TYR A 54 -10.87 5.52 7.36
C TYR A 54 -11.49 4.27 6.73
N VAL A 55 -10.67 3.23 6.55
CA VAL A 55 -11.11 1.91 6.07
C VAL A 55 -10.93 0.92 7.24
N PRO A 56 -12.02 0.37 7.79
CA PRO A 56 -11.93 -0.51 8.97
C PRO A 56 -11.04 -1.72 8.74
N TYR A 57 -10.03 -1.90 9.60
CA TYR A 57 -9.12 -3.06 9.61
C TYR A 57 -8.49 -3.39 8.25
N ARG A 58 -8.28 -2.38 7.40
CA ARG A 58 -7.80 -2.57 6.03
C ARG A 58 -6.48 -3.32 5.97
N ASN A 59 -5.50 -2.95 6.81
CA ASN A 59 -4.19 -3.60 6.73
C ASN A 59 -4.27 -5.02 7.27
N LEU A 60 -5.13 -5.32 8.24
CA LEU A 60 -5.40 -6.70 8.66
C LEU A 60 -5.89 -7.54 7.48
N VAL A 61 -6.92 -7.09 6.76
CA VAL A 61 -7.47 -7.83 5.61
C VAL A 61 -6.42 -8.01 4.52
N PHE A 62 -5.65 -6.98 4.18
CA PHE A 62 -4.65 -7.09 3.11
C PHE A 62 -3.51 -8.03 3.49
N ASN A 63 -3.04 -7.97 4.74
CA ASN A 63 -1.97 -8.86 5.18
C ASN A 63 -2.46 -10.31 5.33
N THR A 64 -3.71 -10.57 5.71
CA THR A 64 -4.25 -11.95 5.71
C THR A 64 -4.42 -12.51 4.30
N ILE A 65 -4.85 -11.70 3.33
CA ILE A 65 -4.84 -12.08 1.91
C ILE A 65 -3.42 -12.40 1.45
N ALA A 66 -2.44 -11.57 1.79
CA ALA A 66 -1.04 -11.83 1.47
C ALA A 66 -0.54 -13.15 2.10
N THR A 67 -0.96 -13.47 3.34
CA THR A 67 -0.61 -14.76 3.98
C THR A 67 -1.23 -15.96 3.29
N TYR A 68 -2.46 -15.83 2.77
CA TYR A 68 -3.10 -16.88 1.97
C TYR A 68 -2.28 -17.22 0.72
N PHE A 69 -1.83 -16.20 -0.03
CA PHE A 69 -0.96 -16.44 -1.19
C PHE A 69 0.43 -16.90 -0.79
N ALA A 70 0.98 -16.42 0.32
CA ALA A 70 2.26 -16.89 0.83
C ALA A 70 2.24 -18.40 1.12
N ASP A 71 1.14 -18.92 1.66
CA ASP A 71 0.98 -20.36 1.90
C ASP A 71 0.91 -21.15 0.58
N ILE A 72 0.10 -20.69 -0.40
CA ILE A 72 0.01 -21.32 -1.74
C ILE A 72 1.36 -21.43 -2.42
N TYR A 73 2.17 -20.36 -2.36
CA TYR A 73 3.45 -20.27 -3.06
C TYR A 73 4.65 -20.70 -2.21
N GLY A 74 4.45 -21.09 -0.95
CA GLY A 74 5.55 -21.37 -0.01
C GLY A 74 6.47 -20.15 0.21
N ALA A 75 5.93 -18.94 0.15
CA ALA A 75 6.70 -17.71 0.27
C ALA A 75 7.19 -17.52 1.72
N ARG A 76 8.49 -17.30 1.88
CA ARG A 76 9.12 -17.10 3.19
C ARG A 76 8.92 -15.69 3.75
N TYR A 77 8.60 -14.73 2.87
CA TYR A 77 8.54 -13.32 3.22
C TYR A 77 7.31 -12.66 2.60
N ILE A 78 6.68 -11.79 3.37
CA ILE A 78 5.68 -10.82 2.92
C ILE A 78 6.28 -9.45 3.16
N ILE A 79 6.36 -8.62 2.12
CA ILE A 79 6.95 -7.27 2.22
C ILE A 79 5.82 -6.26 2.25
N SER A 80 5.80 -5.38 3.25
CA SER A 80 4.83 -4.28 3.32
C SER A 80 5.52 -2.92 3.39
N GLY A 81 4.96 -1.95 2.65
CA GLY A 81 5.53 -0.62 2.45
C GLY A 81 5.27 0.39 3.57
N HIS A 82 4.96 -0.06 4.80
CA HIS A 82 4.67 0.85 5.90
C HIS A 82 5.85 1.75 6.28
N ILE A 83 5.54 3.02 6.54
CA ILE A 83 6.52 4.06 6.84
C ILE A 83 6.30 4.64 8.24
N SER A 84 7.26 5.41 8.76
CA SER A 84 7.17 5.99 10.12
C SER A 84 5.96 6.90 10.33
N SER A 85 5.49 7.57 9.28
CA SER A 85 4.35 8.48 9.38
C SER A 85 2.98 7.79 9.32
N ASP A 86 2.92 6.46 9.20
CA ASP A 86 1.64 5.75 9.19
C ASP A 86 0.97 5.83 10.57
N PRO A 87 -0.21 6.46 10.69
CA PRO A 87 -0.85 6.72 11.98
C PRO A 87 -1.71 5.55 12.47
N LEU A 88 -1.87 4.49 11.67
CA LEU A 88 -2.83 3.42 11.95
C LEU A 88 -2.27 2.40 12.96
N PRO A 89 -3.11 1.85 13.85
CA PRO A 89 -2.68 0.88 14.85
C PRO A 89 -2.25 -0.46 14.23
N ASP A 90 -2.72 -0.77 13.03
CA ASP A 90 -2.40 -1.97 12.24
C ASP A 90 -1.24 -1.74 11.25
N ALA A 91 -0.34 -0.79 11.56
CA ALA A 91 0.84 -0.46 10.75
C ALA A 91 2.15 -0.52 11.56
N ASN A 92 2.17 -1.12 12.75
CA ASN A 92 3.35 -1.18 13.64
C ASN A 92 3.90 -2.60 13.82
N GLN A 93 5.12 -2.72 14.35
CA GLN A 93 5.82 -4.00 14.49
C GLN A 93 5.03 -4.99 15.36
N ALA A 94 4.42 -4.54 16.46
CA ALA A 94 3.67 -5.41 17.35
C ALA A 94 2.46 -6.07 16.66
N PHE A 95 1.80 -5.34 15.74
CA PHE A 95 0.74 -5.89 14.89
C PHE A 95 1.27 -7.01 13.97
N PHE A 96 2.40 -6.77 13.28
CA PHE A 96 3.01 -7.77 12.40
C PHE A 96 3.52 -8.99 13.17
N ASP A 97 4.16 -8.80 14.32
CA ASP A 97 4.62 -9.88 15.20
C ASP A 97 3.44 -10.77 15.65
N SER A 98 2.31 -10.15 15.99
CA SER A 98 1.09 -10.86 16.37
C SER A 98 0.52 -11.68 15.20
N LEU A 99 0.55 -11.12 13.98
CA LEU A 99 0.09 -11.82 12.79
C LEU A 99 1.01 -12.98 12.41
N GLU A 100 2.33 -12.82 12.50
CA GLU A 100 3.30 -13.91 12.33
C GLU A 100 3.06 -15.05 13.33
N GLN A 101 2.85 -14.71 14.60
CA GLN A 101 2.55 -15.70 15.64
C GLN A 101 1.26 -16.46 15.34
N LEU A 102 0.20 -15.76 14.91
CA LEU A 102 -1.06 -16.41 14.53
C LEU A 102 -0.85 -17.37 13.36
N VAL A 103 -0.26 -16.90 12.25
CA VAL A 103 -0.04 -17.70 11.04
C VAL A 103 0.86 -18.90 11.31
N SER A 104 1.86 -18.77 12.18
CA SER A 104 2.76 -19.87 12.56
C SER A 104 2.04 -21.08 13.19
N ARG A 105 0.86 -20.85 13.77
CA ARG A 105 0.03 -21.89 14.41
C ARG A 105 -0.97 -22.54 13.45
N LEU A 106 -1.15 -21.99 12.25
CA LEU A 106 -2.15 -22.44 11.28
C LEU A 106 -1.59 -23.32 10.17
N LYS A 107 -0.28 -23.57 10.17
CA LYS A 107 0.41 -24.35 9.13
C LYS A 107 -0.15 -25.76 8.99
N VAL A 108 -0.46 -26.16 7.76
CA VAL A 108 -0.91 -27.53 7.42
C VAL A 108 0.01 -28.10 6.34
N GLY A 109 0.55 -29.29 6.58
CA GLY A 109 1.43 -30.00 5.66
C GLY A 109 2.92 -29.92 6.05
N GLU A 110 3.68 -30.95 5.66
CA GLU A 110 5.07 -31.14 6.10
C GLU A 110 6.03 -30.05 5.61
N LYS A 111 5.71 -29.42 4.48
CA LYS A 111 6.53 -28.37 3.86
C LYS A 111 6.00 -26.96 4.10
N ALA A 112 4.98 -26.79 4.93
CA ALA A 112 4.37 -25.49 5.19
C ALA A 112 5.36 -24.56 5.92
N ILE A 113 5.50 -23.33 5.40
CA ILE A 113 6.38 -22.30 5.94
C ILE A 113 5.52 -21.12 6.38
N ALA A 114 5.67 -20.70 7.64
CA ALA A 114 5.07 -19.46 8.08
C ALA A 114 5.89 -18.29 7.53
N PRO A 115 5.28 -17.35 6.77
CA PRO A 115 5.97 -16.19 6.25
C PRO A 115 6.37 -15.24 7.38
N LYS A 116 7.47 -14.51 7.18
CA LYS A 116 7.85 -13.34 7.98
C LYS A 116 7.44 -12.06 7.27
N PHE A 117 6.98 -11.07 8.01
CA PHE A 117 6.70 -9.73 7.51
C PHE A 117 7.96 -8.87 7.55
N LEU A 118 8.32 -8.29 6.40
CA LEU A 118 9.42 -7.35 6.26
C LEU A 118 8.85 -5.95 6.02
N LEU A 119 9.30 -5.00 6.84
CA LEU A 119 8.88 -3.60 6.77
C LEU A 119 10.09 -2.71 6.44
N PRO A 120 10.62 -2.75 5.20
CA PRO A 120 11.89 -2.09 4.86
C PRO A 120 11.85 -0.56 5.00
N LEU A 121 10.66 0.04 5.00
CA LEU A 121 10.46 1.48 5.17
C LEU A 121 10.09 1.89 6.60
N LYS A 122 9.97 0.93 7.53
CA LYS A 122 9.72 1.22 8.93
C LYS A 122 10.89 2.02 9.52
N GLY A 123 10.60 3.07 10.28
CA GLY A 123 11.64 3.95 10.83
C GLY A 123 12.17 4.99 9.84
N LYS A 124 11.82 4.91 8.55
CA LYS A 124 12.25 5.87 7.52
C LYS A 124 11.30 7.05 7.41
N THR A 125 11.84 8.24 7.12
CA THR A 125 11.03 9.38 6.67
C THR A 125 10.67 9.22 5.19
N LYS A 126 9.72 10.02 4.69
CA LYS A 126 9.42 10.06 3.24
C LYS A 126 10.64 10.47 2.43
N ALA A 127 11.47 11.38 2.93
CA ALA A 127 12.72 11.76 2.28
C ALA A 127 13.69 10.58 2.18
N ASP A 128 13.81 9.77 3.25
CA ASP A 128 14.64 8.57 3.23
C ASP A 128 14.11 7.51 2.25
N ALA A 129 12.79 7.34 2.18
CA ALA A 129 12.17 6.46 1.19
C ALA A 129 12.44 6.92 -0.25
N VAL A 130 12.37 8.23 -0.52
CA VAL A 130 12.74 8.80 -1.83
C VAL A 130 14.22 8.56 -2.15
N LYS A 131 15.13 8.82 -1.20
CA LYS A 131 16.57 8.58 -1.38
C LYS A 131 16.86 7.10 -1.63
N LEU A 132 16.24 6.21 -0.87
CA LEU A 132 16.36 4.76 -1.06
C LEU A 132 15.86 4.35 -2.44
N GLY A 133 14.65 4.78 -2.83
CA GLY A 133 14.11 4.47 -4.15
C GLY A 133 15.01 4.99 -5.28
N LYS A 134 15.56 6.20 -5.15
CA LYS A 134 16.53 6.71 -6.13
C LYS A 134 17.80 5.85 -6.22
N SER A 135 18.35 5.41 -5.08
CA SER A 135 19.53 4.53 -5.06
C SER A 135 19.27 3.15 -5.69
N LEU A 136 18.02 2.68 -5.65
CA LEU A 136 17.59 1.42 -6.24
C LEU A 136 17.11 1.55 -7.70
N GLY A 137 17.14 2.77 -8.28
CA GLY A 137 16.63 3.00 -9.62
C GLY A 137 15.12 2.84 -9.76
N VAL A 138 14.35 3.12 -8.68
CA VAL A 138 12.88 3.08 -8.74
C VAL A 138 12.38 4.07 -9.79
N PRO A 139 11.53 3.64 -10.74
CA PRO A 139 11.02 4.50 -11.80
C PRO A 139 9.88 5.38 -11.26
N PHE A 140 10.24 6.42 -10.51
CA PHE A 140 9.30 7.30 -9.81
C PHE A 140 8.29 8.00 -10.73
N GLU A 141 8.63 8.18 -12.01
CA GLU A 141 7.76 8.72 -13.06
C GLU A 141 6.52 7.86 -13.28
N TRP A 142 6.61 6.55 -13.08
CA TRP A 142 5.47 5.63 -13.20
C TRP A 142 4.64 5.54 -11.93
N THR A 143 5.21 5.89 -10.77
CA THR A 143 4.49 5.78 -9.48
C THR A 143 3.35 6.79 -9.37
N TRP A 144 2.28 6.42 -8.67
CA TRP A 144 1.13 7.28 -8.46
C TRP A 144 0.81 7.42 -6.98
N SER A 145 0.73 8.66 -6.49
CA SER A 145 0.29 8.95 -5.12
C SER A 145 -1.00 9.78 -5.07
N CYS A 146 -1.43 10.36 -6.20
CA CYS A 146 -2.60 11.24 -6.21
C CYS A 146 -3.87 10.45 -5.85
N ALA A 147 -4.74 11.05 -5.04
CA ALA A 147 -6.03 10.46 -4.68
C ALA A 147 -7.04 10.44 -5.83
N PHE A 148 -6.73 11.09 -6.96
CA PHE A 148 -7.62 11.24 -8.10
C PHE A 148 -6.99 10.67 -9.36
N ASP A 149 -7.83 10.19 -10.28
CA ASP A 149 -7.43 9.86 -11.65
C ASP A 149 -7.41 11.13 -12.50
N ALA A 150 -6.27 11.42 -13.14
CA ALA A 150 -6.07 12.56 -14.04
C ALA A 150 -4.84 12.30 -14.91
N ALA A 151 -4.54 13.15 -15.91
CA ALA A 151 -3.35 13.01 -16.76
C ALA A 151 -2.01 13.36 -16.05
N ALA A 152 -2.06 14.06 -14.92
CA ALA A 152 -0.94 14.33 -14.03
C ALA A 152 -1.45 14.43 -12.58
N PRO A 153 -0.59 14.25 -11.55
CA PRO A 153 -1.01 14.42 -10.16
C PRO A 153 -1.58 15.81 -9.92
N CYS A 154 -2.67 15.92 -9.17
CA CYS A 154 -3.36 17.21 -9.00
C CYS A 154 -2.55 18.27 -8.23
N GLY A 155 -1.49 17.88 -7.52
CA GLY A 155 -0.64 18.78 -6.74
C GLY A 155 -1.25 19.30 -5.43
N HIS A 156 -2.58 19.25 -5.27
CA HIS A 156 -3.26 19.85 -4.11
C HIS A 156 -3.85 18.84 -3.11
N CYS A 157 -4.04 17.56 -3.44
CA CYS A 157 -4.55 16.58 -2.47
C CYS A 157 -3.49 16.23 -1.40
N LYS A 158 -3.92 15.71 -0.24
CA LYS A 158 -3.01 15.38 0.88
C LYS A 158 -1.84 14.49 0.43
N PRO A 159 -2.06 13.35 -0.28
CA PRO A 159 -0.96 12.54 -0.79
C PRO A 159 0.00 13.25 -1.74
N CYS A 160 -0.50 14.16 -2.61
CA CYS A 160 0.36 14.94 -3.49
C CYS A 160 1.27 15.90 -2.72
N ARG A 161 0.72 16.59 -1.71
CA ARG A 161 1.52 17.49 -0.86
C ARG A 161 2.59 16.73 -0.09
N GLU A 162 2.21 15.60 0.51
CA GLU A 162 3.12 14.72 1.24
C GLU A 162 4.24 14.16 0.36
N ARG A 163 3.93 13.81 -0.90
CA ARG A 163 4.93 13.40 -1.88
C ARG A 163 5.88 14.55 -2.20
N ALA A 164 5.34 15.72 -2.54
CA ALA A 164 6.14 16.89 -2.89
C ALA A 164 7.09 17.30 -1.75
N GLU A 165 6.61 17.27 -0.50
CA GLU A 165 7.42 17.49 0.70
C GLU A 165 8.53 16.45 0.83
N GLY A 166 8.24 15.16 0.60
CA GLY A 166 9.21 14.08 0.64
C GLY A 166 10.35 14.26 -0.39
N PHE A 167 10.01 14.57 -1.64
CA PHE A 167 10.99 14.84 -2.70
C PHE A 167 11.80 16.11 -2.44
N LYS A 168 11.14 17.19 -1.99
CA LYS A 168 11.81 18.44 -1.61
C LYS A 168 12.82 18.22 -0.47
N ALA A 169 12.41 17.53 0.59
CA ALA A 169 13.28 17.21 1.72
C ALA A 169 14.42 16.24 1.33
N ALA A 170 14.23 15.43 0.29
CA ALA A 170 15.27 14.57 -0.25
C ALA A 170 16.27 15.30 -1.17
N GLY A 171 15.99 16.55 -1.58
CA GLY A 171 16.79 17.28 -2.56
C GLY A 171 16.72 16.67 -3.96
N ILE A 172 15.61 16.00 -4.29
CA ILE A 172 15.43 15.28 -5.56
C ILE A 172 14.21 15.87 -6.27
N VAL A 173 14.36 16.18 -7.56
CA VAL A 173 13.23 16.61 -8.40
C VAL A 173 12.31 15.43 -8.64
N ASP A 174 11.02 15.61 -8.38
CA ASP A 174 10.01 14.56 -8.59
C ASP A 174 9.70 14.41 -10.09
N PRO A 175 10.05 13.29 -10.73
CA PRO A 175 9.88 13.13 -12.18
C PRO A 175 8.41 12.95 -12.59
N VAL A 176 7.51 12.59 -11.66
CA VAL A 176 6.10 12.36 -11.98
C VAL A 176 5.37 13.64 -12.42
N ILE A 177 5.87 14.81 -12.02
CA ILE A 177 5.24 16.10 -12.33
C ILE A 177 5.32 16.41 -13.83
N ALA A 178 6.42 16.02 -14.48
CA ALA A 178 6.60 16.18 -15.92
C ALA A 178 6.08 14.97 -16.72
N PHE A 179 5.80 13.86 -16.05
CA PHE A 179 5.44 12.60 -16.69
C PHE A 179 3.96 12.56 -17.11
N ARG A 180 3.72 12.30 -18.39
CA ARG A 180 2.39 11.98 -18.94
C ARG A 180 2.40 10.51 -19.34
N LEU A 181 1.36 9.77 -18.95
CA LEU A 181 1.21 8.39 -19.43
C LEU A 181 1.11 8.39 -20.96
N PRO A 182 1.69 7.39 -21.64
CA PRO A 182 1.39 7.14 -23.04
C PRO A 182 -0.13 7.01 -23.22
N ALA A 183 -0.66 7.55 -24.32
CA ALA A 183 -2.04 7.28 -24.69
C ALA A 183 -2.25 5.76 -24.81
N PRO A 184 -3.44 5.25 -24.43
CA PRO A 184 -3.76 3.83 -24.50
C PRO A 184 -3.64 3.26 -25.92
#